data_AF-A0A2A9M874-F1
#
_entry.id   AF-A0A2A9M874-F1
#
_cell.length_a   1.000
_cell.length_b   1.000
_cell.length_c   1.000
_cell.angle_alpha   90.00
_cell.angle_beta   90.00
_cell.angle_gamma   90.00
#
_symmetry.space_group_name_H-M   'P 1'
#
loop_
_entity.id
_entity.type
_entity.pdbx_description
1 polymer ?
#
loop_
_entity_poly.entity_id
_entity_poly.type
_entity_poly.pdbx_seq_one_letter_code
_entity_poly.pdbx_strand_id
1 'polypeptide(L)'
;MPVIYARVICACLIIMVTASLMPVTPVLASTTDGLKKGKAPGGYRPEPPTTRANCKCPHGFERVDQSCVKREFVGKPEPFCPSGTLAHGKCRTRVAESFRCPEGYESMCDFKSSSNAKCCRLTETREVDYRCPEGTSETTEGDCKRLTRFPPSYECPLGYRYEDGYCVRTEPGYVAPVCGEHSQLTPENTCLKTAPGEIVYECPEGFQCVSSTKKSGFCKTCQKKEMASVSCECEAGAIEDDGLCYQLEVYKECFDKAQKKKSTSAYSGENEEQVVGDGKKDKKCEAKKPECTCKAGFHLECKGKQCQCVREEFTAVVRRCLGFDDGSGNCVRQIETAPIYQCGEGQECESIDKKNECKCVFKSRKHSTVDCGEGVLIGNDCFSVGHTPQTQHCPDGFDIVCRASECQCERNLFTHRTMTCTKHSAAKLDECATFSDPEFACKEGQLVDQKCVRLSYTVELCDA
;
A
#
# COMPACT_ATOMS: atom_id res chain seq x y z
N MET A 1 -31.04 4.38 19.21
CA MET A 1 -30.40 3.17 18.64
C MET A 1 -29.76 2.41 19.80
N PRO A 2 -30.19 1.19 20.12
CA PRO A 2 -29.69 0.46 21.29
C PRO A 2 -28.45 -0.36 20.92
N VAL A 3 -27.45 -0.32 21.80
CA VAL A 3 -26.28 -1.20 21.76
C VAL A 3 -26.52 -2.35 22.73
N ILE A 4 -26.74 -3.52 22.16
CA ILE A 4 -26.70 -4.82 22.82
C ILE A 4 -25.25 -5.30 22.74
N TYR A 5 -24.64 -5.74 23.84
CA TYR A 5 -23.95 -7.05 23.91
C TYR A 5 -23.52 -7.38 25.34
N ALA A 6 -24.02 -8.51 25.80
CA ALA A 6 -23.67 -9.22 27.02
C ALA A 6 -22.49 -10.16 26.79
N ARG A 7 -21.65 -10.41 27.82
CA ARG A 7 -20.98 -11.70 28.13
C ARG A 7 -20.64 -11.70 29.64
N VAL A 8 -21.27 -12.53 30.48
CA VAL A 8 -20.97 -13.95 30.76
C VAL A 8 -19.56 -14.13 31.33
N ILE A 9 -19.45 -14.17 32.66
CA ILE A 9 -18.27 -14.67 33.39
C ILE A 9 -18.67 -16.02 33.98
N CYS A 10 -18.07 -17.07 33.44
CA CYS A 10 -18.19 -18.45 33.88
C CYS A 10 -16.98 -18.75 34.79
N ALA A 11 -17.21 -18.89 36.10
CA ALA A 11 -16.18 -19.28 37.05
C ALA A 11 -16.13 -20.81 37.15
N CYS A 12 -15.11 -21.42 36.53
CA CYS A 12 -14.84 -22.85 36.65
C CYS A 12 -13.97 -23.15 37.87
N LEU A 13 -14.60 -23.90 38.79
CA LEU A 13 -14.07 -24.96 39.66
C LEU A 13 -12.56 -25.26 39.62
N ILE A 14 -11.94 -25.06 40.78
CA ILE A 14 -10.65 -25.62 41.21
C ILE A 14 -10.90 -27.03 41.73
N ILE A 15 -10.30 -28.05 41.12
CA ILE A 15 -10.19 -29.41 41.68
C ILE A 15 -8.73 -29.66 42.04
N MET A 16 -8.45 -29.69 43.34
CA MET A 16 -7.18 -30.15 43.93
C MET A 16 -7.23 -31.68 44.02
N VAL A 17 -6.37 -32.37 43.27
CA VAL A 17 -6.17 -33.81 43.39
C VAL A 17 -5.03 -34.07 44.37
N THR A 18 -5.35 -34.73 45.47
CA THR A 18 -4.44 -35.12 46.54
C THR A 18 -3.63 -36.36 46.19
N ALA A 19 -2.39 -36.35 46.64
CA ALA A 19 -1.36 -37.35 46.47
C ALA A 19 -1.71 -38.72 47.08
N SER A 20 -1.35 -39.79 46.36
CA SER A 20 -1.40 -41.17 46.87
C SER A 20 0.03 -41.70 47.05
N LEU A 21 0.36 -42.03 48.30
CA LEU A 21 1.57 -42.73 48.73
C LEU A 21 1.54 -44.20 48.28
N MET A 22 2.64 -44.70 47.73
CA MET A 22 2.86 -46.14 47.50
C MET A 22 3.84 -46.68 48.55
N PRO A 23 3.53 -47.82 49.22
CA PRO A 23 4.47 -48.49 50.12
C PRO A 23 5.43 -49.44 49.40
N VAL A 24 6.66 -49.34 49.87
CA VAL A 24 7.84 -50.19 49.71
C VAL A 24 7.54 -51.70 49.70
N THR A 25 8.04 -52.41 48.69
CA THR A 25 8.16 -53.88 48.67
C THR A 25 9.49 -54.33 49.28
N PRO A 26 9.52 -55.39 50.11
CA PRO A 26 10.76 -55.90 50.67
C PRO A 26 11.53 -56.86 49.75
N VAL A 27 12.83 -56.82 49.99
CA VAL A 27 13.97 -57.50 49.38
C VAL A 27 13.88 -59.03 49.46
N LEU A 28 14.24 -59.66 48.34
CA LEU A 28 14.57 -61.08 48.20
C LEU A 28 15.85 -61.41 48.96
N ALA A 29 15.78 -62.35 49.92
CA ALA A 29 16.95 -63.01 50.49
C ALA A 29 17.09 -64.41 49.88
N SER A 30 18.18 -64.56 49.13
CA SER A 30 18.74 -65.81 48.65
C SER A 30 19.58 -66.44 49.77
N THR A 31 19.36 -67.71 50.08
CA THR A 31 20.36 -68.53 50.79
C THR A 31 20.39 -69.94 50.26
N THR A 32 21.62 -70.30 49.92
CA THR A 32 22.18 -71.54 49.38
C THR A 32 22.29 -72.65 50.40
N ASP A 33 22.29 -73.87 49.87
CA ASP A 33 23.09 -75.04 50.27
C ASP A 33 22.99 -75.62 51.69
N GLY A 34 22.75 -76.93 51.73
CA GLY A 34 22.83 -77.71 52.96
C GLY A 34 22.55 -79.20 52.80
N LEU A 35 23.24 -79.87 51.86
CA LEU A 35 23.39 -81.33 51.86
C LEU A 35 23.82 -81.83 53.25
N LYS A 36 23.04 -82.71 53.90
CA LYS A 36 23.57 -83.66 54.90
C LYS A 36 22.84 -85.01 54.83
N LYS A 37 23.59 -86.00 54.30
CA LYS A 37 23.32 -87.44 54.33
C LYS A 37 23.26 -87.94 55.79
N GLY A 38 22.12 -88.51 56.18
CA GLY A 38 21.99 -89.33 57.39
C GLY A 38 22.11 -90.82 57.05
N LYS A 39 23.16 -91.46 57.56
CA LYS A 39 23.48 -92.89 57.41
C LYS A 39 22.54 -93.75 58.26
N ALA A 40 22.06 -94.85 57.69
CA ALA A 40 21.41 -95.94 58.41
C ALA A 40 22.46 -96.76 59.22
N PRO A 41 22.17 -97.15 60.47
CA PRO A 41 23.02 -98.08 61.21
C PRO A 41 22.69 -99.54 60.87
N GLY A 42 23.66 -100.24 60.28
CA GLY A 42 23.66 -101.69 60.11
C GLY A 42 24.05 -102.40 61.39
N GLY A 43 23.20 -103.30 61.87
CA GLY A 43 23.50 -104.28 62.91
C GLY A 43 23.60 -105.67 62.30
N TYR A 44 24.83 -106.17 62.13
CA TYR A 44 25.12 -107.55 61.75
C TYR A 44 25.03 -108.44 62.99
N ARG A 45 24.16 -109.45 62.95
CA ARG A 45 24.07 -110.53 63.94
C ARG A 45 24.63 -111.80 63.28
N PRO A 46 25.68 -112.44 63.81
CA PRO A 46 26.22 -113.66 63.21
C PRO A 46 25.30 -114.85 63.51
N GLU A 47 24.83 -115.51 62.45
CA GLU A 47 24.06 -116.75 62.50
C GLU A 47 24.98 -117.98 62.60
N PRO A 48 24.54 -119.03 63.33
CA PRO A 48 25.32 -120.25 63.56
C PRO A 48 25.40 -121.15 62.31
N PRO A 49 26.47 -121.95 62.16
CA PRO A 49 26.66 -122.85 61.03
C PRO A 49 25.63 -123.98 61.02
N THR A 50 24.66 -123.88 60.12
CA THR A 50 23.72 -124.95 59.75
C THR A 50 24.30 -125.76 58.60
N THR A 51 24.54 -127.05 58.84
CA THR A 51 24.94 -128.03 57.83
C THR A 51 23.85 -128.13 56.76
N ARG A 52 24.15 -127.65 55.55
CA ARG A 52 23.22 -127.57 54.42
C ARG A 52 22.93 -128.95 53.85
N ALA A 53 21.64 -129.29 53.82
CA ALA A 53 21.11 -130.30 52.90
C ALA A 53 21.30 -129.82 51.45
N ASN A 54 21.64 -130.73 50.54
CA ASN A 54 21.86 -130.43 49.13
C ASN A 54 20.51 -130.23 48.41
N CYS A 55 20.01 -129.00 48.43
CA CYS A 55 18.77 -128.68 47.74
C CYS A 55 19.04 -128.40 46.26
N LYS A 56 18.30 -129.08 45.39
CA LYS A 56 18.32 -128.85 43.95
C LYS A 56 17.03 -128.15 43.53
N CYS A 57 17.15 -127.19 42.62
CA CYS A 57 15.98 -126.55 42.06
C CYS A 57 15.17 -127.53 41.20
N PRO A 58 13.83 -127.46 41.25
CA PRO A 58 12.99 -128.27 40.40
C PRO A 58 13.30 -128.06 38.91
N HIS A 59 13.10 -129.09 38.10
CA HIS A 59 13.42 -129.06 36.68
C HIS A 59 12.76 -127.86 35.97
N GLY A 60 13.56 -127.05 35.29
CA GLY A 60 13.12 -125.82 34.61
C GLY A 60 13.20 -124.54 35.45
N PHE A 61 13.65 -124.61 36.71
CA PHE A 61 14.01 -123.45 37.52
C PHE A 61 15.54 -123.34 37.61
N GLU A 62 16.06 -122.13 37.46
CA GLU A 62 17.48 -121.84 37.66
C GLU A 62 17.69 -121.25 39.06
N ARG A 63 18.75 -121.68 39.72
CA ARG A 63 19.11 -121.16 41.04
C ARG A 63 19.67 -119.75 40.88
N VAL A 64 18.91 -118.75 41.31
CA VAL A 64 19.38 -117.36 41.43
C VAL A 64 19.43 -117.05 42.93
N ASP A 65 20.65 -116.89 43.43
CA ASP A 65 20.95 -116.77 44.87
C ASP A 65 20.51 -118.00 45.70
N GLN A 66 19.49 -117.83 46.54
CA GLN A 66 18.90 -118.88 47.40
C GLN A 66 17.49 -119.29 46.97
N SER A 67 17.04 -118.81 45.81
CA SER A 67 15.70 -119.08 45.29
C SER A 67 15.80 -119.73 43.91
N CYS A 68 14.93 -120.69 43.67
CA CYS A 68 14.77 -121.29 42.36
C CYS A 68 13.82 -120.41 41.55
N VAL A 69 14.32 -119.80 40.47
CA VAL A 69 13.57 -118.87 39.63
C VAL A 69 13.44 -119.46 38.24
N LYS A 70 12.20 -119.60 37.77
CA LYS A 70 11.90 -119.93 36.38
C LYS A 70 11.55 -118.64 35.66
N ARG A 71 12.30 -118.33 34.60
CA ARG A 71 12.06 -117.17 33.74
C ARG A 71 11.18 -117.59 32.58
N GLU A 72 9.92 -117.15 32.56
CA GLU A 72 9.02 -117.38 31.44
C GLU A 72 8.90 -116.12 30.60
N PHE A 73 9.18 -116.22 29.29
CA PHE A 73 9.04 -115.09 28.38
C PHE A 73 7.55 -114.79 28.15
N VAL A 74 7.10 -113.63 28.63
CA VAL A 74 5.68 -113.22 28.57
C VAL A 74 5.40 -112.23 27.45
N GLY A 75 6.43 -111.71 26.78
CA GLY A 75 6.25 -110.88 25.59
C GLY A 75 7.39 -109.89 25.34
N LYS A 76 7.20 -109.07 24.30
CA LYS A 76 8.06 -107.93 24.05
C LYS A 76 7.64 -106.76 24.93
N PRO A 77 8.59 -105.97 25.45
CA PRO A 77 8.23 -104.79 26.20
C PRO A 77 7.53 -103.78 25.29
N GLU A 78 6.51 -103.13 25.86
CA GLU A 78 5.80 -102.06 25.18
C GLU A 78 6.44 -100.73 25.55
N PRO A 79 6.73 -99.87 24.55
CA PRO A 79 7.21 -98.53 24.83
C PRO A 79 6.12 -97.73 25.53
N PHE A 80 6.44 -97.12 26.66
CA PHE A 80 5.58 -96.20 27.37
C PHE A 80 6.34 -94.90 27.67
N CYS A 81 5.57 -93.83 27.87
CA CYS A 81 6.11 -92.53 28.19
C CYS A 81 5.72 -92.20 29.63
N PRO A 82 6.68 -92.11 30.58
CA PRO A 82 6.40 -91.70 31.96
C PRO A 82 5.73 -90.33 32.04
N SER A 83 6.00 -89.47 31.05
CA SER A 83 5.35 -88.19 30.83
C SER A 83 5.16 -87.99 29.33
N GLY A 84 3.99 -87.49 28.93
CA GLY A 84 3.69 -87.20 27.53
C GLY A 84 3.07 -88.37 26.75
N THR A 85 3.14 -88.29 25.42
CA THR A 85 2.52 -89.25 24.50
C THR A 85 3.53 -89.82 23.52
N LEU A 86 3.41 -91.11 23.19
CA LEU A 86 4.30 -91.77 22.22
C LEU A 86 3.92 -91.34 20.80
N ALA A 87 4.80 -90.60 20.13
CA ALA A 87 4.60 -90.13 18.76
C ALA A 87 5.86 -90.42 17.91
N HIS A 88 5.68 -91.17 16.82
CA HIS A 88 6.78 -91.56 15.91
C HIS A 88 7.96 -92.24 16.62
N GLY A 89 7.70 -93.06 17.64
CA GLY A 89 8.73 -93.81 18.36
C GLY A 89 9.50 -93.00 19.42
N LYS A 90 9.12 -91.75 19.68
CA LYS A 90 9.65 -90.93 20.78
C LYS A 90 8.54 -90.45 21.71
N CYS A 91 8.87 -90.23 22.97
CA CYS A 91 7.97 -89.61 23.93
C CYS A 91 7.94 -88.11 23.72
N ARG A 92 6.76 -87.59 23.37
CA ARG A 92 6.48 -86.16 23.20
C ARG A 92 5.88 -85.63 24.50
N THR A 93 6.61 -84.81 25.22
CA THR A 93 6.10 -84.10 26.41
C THR A 93 5.81 -82.65 26.04
N ARG A 94 4.57 -82.21 26.27
CA ARG A 94 4.21 -80.79 26.10
C ARG A 94 4.93 -79.98 27.17
N VAL A 95 5.65 -78.94 26.74
CA VAL A 95 6.27 -77.97 27.64
C VAL A 95 5.42 -76.70 27.60
N ALA A 96 5.25 -76.05 28.75
CA ALA A 96 4.55 -74.77 28.80
C ALA A 96 5.18 -73.78 27.82
N GLU A 97 4.37 -73.33 26.87
CA GLU A 97 4.77 -72.34 25.87
C GLU A 97 4.98 -71.00 26.56
N SER A 98 6.05 -70.30 26.20
CA SER A 98 6.25 -68.92 26.64
C SER A 98 6.09 -67.99 25.45
N PHE A 99 5.01 -67.20 25.47
CA PHE A 99 4.79 -66.15 24.49
C PHE A 99 5.56 -64.92 24.92
N ARG A 100 6.58 -64.55 24.15
CA ARG A 100 7.41 -63.37 24.42
C ARG A 100 7.34 -62.42 23.25
N CYS A 101 7.39 -61.13 23.55
CA CYS A 101 7.56 -60.13 22.52
C CYS A 101 8.95 -60.27 21.88
N PRO A 102 9.09 -59.98 20.57
CA PRO A 102 10.39 -59.89 19.94
C PRO A 102 11.30 -58.91 20.68
N GLU A 103 12.61 -59.06 20.50
CA GLU A 103 13.58 -58.15 21.11
C GLU A 103 13.28 -56.68 20.75
N GLY A 104 13.27 -55.80 21.75
CA GLY A 104 12.90 -54.39 21.60
C GLY A 104 11.41 -54.08 21.76
N TYR A 105 10.51 -55.07 21.72
CA TYR A 105 9.07 -54.84 21.91
C TYR A 105 8.65 -55.05 23.37
N GLU A 106 7.80 -54.14 23.87
CA GLU A 106 7.18 -54.21 25.18
C GLU A 106 5.83 -54.94 25.12
N SER A 107 5.54 -55.76 26.13
CA SER A 107 4.23 -56.42 26.24
C SER A 107 3.21 -55.46 26.86
N MET A 108 2.15 -55.13 26.13
CA MET A 108 1.05 -54.29 26.61
C MET A 108 -0.19 -55.06 27.08
N CYS A 109 -0.16 -56.38 26.97
CA CYS A 109 -1.31 -57.21 27.26
C CYS A 109 -1.21 -57.87 28.64
N ASP A 110 -2.35 -58.00 29.28
CA ASP A 110 -2.49 -58.80 30.49
C ASP A 110 -2.32 -60.30 30.20
N PHE A 111 -2.08 -61.08 31.26
CA PHE A 111 -1.96 -62.54 31.20
C PHE A 111 -3.18 -63.26 30.60
N LYS A 112 -4.32 -62.56 30.47
CA LYS A 112 -5.59 -63.11 29.93
C LYS A 112 -5.76 -62.89 28.42
N SER A 113 -4.90 -62.10 27.78
CA SER A 113 -5.05 -61.82 26.35
C SER A 113 -4.62 -63.01 25.48
N SER A 114 -5.42 -63.31 24.46
CA SER A 114 -5.16 -64.38 23.48
C SER A 114 -3.80 -64.23 22.81
N SER A 115 -3.15 -65.35 22.47
CA SER A 115 -1.85 -65.41 21.78
C SER A 115 -1.85 -64.68 20.43
N ASN A 116 -3.01 -64.57 19.79
CA ASN A 116 -3.19 -63.89 18.50
C ASN A 116 -3.41 -62.37 18.62
N ALA A 117 -3.50 -61.80 19.83
CA ALA A 117 -3.62 -60.35 19.97
C ALA A 117 -2.29 -59.65 19.65
N LYS A 118 -2.35 -58.50 18.97
CA LYS A 118 -1.20 -57.61 18.73
C LYS A 118 -0.78 -56.95 20.05
N CYS A 119 -0.06 -57.72 20.86
CA CYS A 119 0.25 -57.39 22.24
C CYS A 119 1.62 -56.76 22.44
N CYS A 120 2.43 -56.73 21.39
CA CYS A 120 3.80 -56.25 21.47
C CYS A 120 3.87 -54.88 20.82
N ARG A 121 4.28 -53.87 21.59
CA ARG A 121 4.44 -52.49 21.12
C ARG A 121 5.92 -52.13 21.12
N LEU A 122 6.40 -51.62 20.00
CA LEU A 122 7.66 -50.90 19.92
C LEU A 122 7.32 -49.43 19.71
N THR A 123 7.75 -48.57 20.63
CA THR A 123 7.59 -47.13 20.51
C THR A 123 8.89 -46.57 19.94
N GLU A 124 8.82 -46.11 18.69
CA GLU A 124 9.91 -45.38 18.07
C GLU A 124 9.76 -43.90 18.42
N THR A 125 10.84 -43.28 18.90
CA THR A 125 10.86 -41.86 19.25
C THR A 125 11.75 -41.07 18.28
N ARG A 126 11.35 -39.84 17.99
CA ARG A 126 12.14 -38.84 17.26
C ARG A 126 12.00 -37.48 17.93
N GLU A 127 13.01 -36.64 17.73
CA GLU A 127 12.96 -35.24 18.16
C GLU A 127 11.90 -34.48 17.36
N VAL A 128 11.22 -33.54 18.03
CA VAL A 128 10.25 -32.64 17.40
C VAL A 128 11.02 -31.61 16.58
N ASP A 129 10.61 -31.42 15.33
CA ASP A 129 11.15 -30.37 14.48
C ASP A 129 10.36 -29.08 14.74
N TYR A 130 11.03 -28.05 15.24
CA TYR A 130 10.42 -26.76 15.50
C TYR A 130 10.61 -25.86 14.31
N ARG A 131 9.50 -25.53 13.64
CA ARG A 131 9.54 -24.68 12.44
C ARG A 131 8.72 -23.43 12.66
N CYS A 132 9.28 -22.33 12.16
CA CYS A 132 8.55 -21.08 12.05
C CYS A 132 7.50 -21.18 10.93
N PRO A 133 6.26 -20.71 11.17
CA PRO A 133 5.24 -20.70 10.13
C PRO A 133 5.69 -19.86 8.93
N GLU A 134 5.17 -20.18 7.74
CA GLU A 134 5.51 -19.46 6.51
C GLU A 134 5.32 -17.95 6.66
N GLY A 135 6.31 -17.18 6.20
CA GLY A 135 6.32 -15.72 6.31
C GLY A 135 6.82 -15.18 7.66
N THR A 136 7.38 -16.03 8.51
CA THR A 136 8.08 -15.63 9.75
C THR A 136 9.54 -16.09 9.73
N SER A 137 10.41 -15.38 10.45
CA SER A 137 11.84 -15.69 10.55
C SER A 137 12.21 -16.06 11.99
N GLU A 138 13.06 -17.07 12.14
CA GLU A 138 13.58 -17.47 13.44
C GLU A 138 14.50 -16.40 14.03
N THR A 139 14.40 -16.22 15.34
CA THR A 139 15.24 -15.31 16.11
C THR A 139 16.33 -16.07 16.86
N THR A 140 17.35 -15.35 17.34
CA THR A 140 18.41 -15.93 18.18
C THR A 140 17.90 -16.53 19.50
N GLU A 141 16.68 -16.19 19.92
CA GLU A 141 16.05 -16.66 21.15
C GLU A 141 15.11 -17.86 20.92
N GLY A 142 14.97 -18.33 19.67
CA GLY A 142 14.09 -19.47 19.31
C GLY A 142 12.62 -19.08 19.05
N ASP A 143 12.25 -17.80 19.16
CA ASP A 143 10.93 -17.32 18.75
C ASP A 143 10.87 -17.02 17.26
N CYS A 144 9.67 -17.06 16.66
CA CYS A 144 9.45 -16.61 15.30
C CYS A 144 8.97 -15.16 15.28
N LYS A 145 9.62 -14.31 14.48
CA LYS A 145 9.20 -12.93 14.26
C LYS A 145 8.55 -12.77 12.90
N ARG A 146 7.46 -12.01 12.87
CA ARG A 146 6.79 -11.54 11.67
C ARG A 146 6.88 -10.03 11.61
N LEU A 147 7.45 -9.51 10.52
CA LEU A 147 7.44 -8.08 10.22
C LEU A 147 6.20 -7.76 9.40
N THR A 148 5.32 -6.91 9.94
CA THR A 148 4.15 -6.42 9.20
C THR A 148 4.35 -4.96 8.86
N ARG A 149 4.45 -4.65 7.57
CA ARG A 149 4.64 -3.29 7.06
C ARG A 149 3.36 -2.48 7.25
N PHE A 150 3.49 -1.24 7.71
CA PHE A 150 2.40 -0.27 7.76
C PHE A 150 2.91 1.13 7.40
N PRO A 151 2.04 2.05 6.91
CA PRO A 151 2.48 3.37 6.49
C PRO A 151 2.94 4.22 7.69
N PRO A 152 4.04 4.98 7.57
CA PRO A 152 4.48 5.90 8.61
C PRO A 152 3.47 7.01 8.87
N SER A 153 3.34 7.43 10.12
CA SER A 153 2.72 8.72 10.46
C SER A 153 3.76 9.83 10.40
N TYR A 154 3.36 10.98 9.85
CA TYR A 154 4.21 12.17 9.81
C TYR A 154 3.69 13.15 10.83
N GLU A 155 4.49 13.43 11.85
CA GLU A 155 4.16 14.40 12.87
C GLU A 155 4.80 15.74 12.53
N CYS A 156 3.99 16.80 12.67
CA CYS A 156 4.43 18.16 12.48
C CYS A 156 4.48 18.92 13.81
N PRO A 157 5.46 19.83 13.99
CA PRO A 157 5.50 20.71 15.15
C PRO A 157 4.20 21.50 15.31
N LEU A 158 3.88 21.91 16.54
CA LEU A 158 2.65 22.68 16.81
C LEU A 158 2.54 23.91 15.91
N GLY A 159 1.40 24.03 15.23
CA GLY A 159 1.10 25.12 14.29
C GLY A 159 1.61 24.91 12.85
N TYR A 160 2.15 23.73 12.53
CA TYR A 160 2.49 23.33 11.15
C TYR A 160 1.51 22.27 10.65
N ARG A 161 1.24 22.28 9.35
CA ARG A 161 0.43 21.29 8.61
C ARG A 161 1.34 20.44 7.73
N TYR A 162 1.09 19.13 7.63
CA TYR A 162 1.80 18.28 6.68
C TYR A 162 1.30 18.49 5.24
N GLU A 163 2.20 18.84 4.33
CA GLU A 163 1.93 19.11 2.91
C GLU A 163 3.18 18.74 2.08
N ASP A 164 3.01 17.87 1.07
CA ASP A 164 4.05 17.42 0.13
C ASP A 164 5.38 16.95 0.78
N GLY A 165 5.32 16.22 1.88
CA GLY A 165 6.52 15.68 2.55
C GLY A 165 7.15 16.63 3.57
N TYR A 166 6.61 17.84 3.73
CA TYR A 166 7.11 18.83 4.67
C TYR A 166 6.00 19.30 5.61
N CYS A 167 6.41 19.78 6.78
CA CYS A 167 5.55 20.53 7.66
C CYS A 167 5.59 22.00 7.24
N VAL A 168 4.46 22.53 6.79
CA VAL A 168 4.30 23.90 6.29
C VAL A 168 3.44 24.69 7.27
N ARG A 169 3.92 25.86 7.68
CA ARG A 169 3.12 26.86 8.42
C ARG A 169 2.97 28.09 7.55
N THR A 170 1.71 28.47 7.35
CA THR A 170 1.30 29.62 6.53
C THR A 170 0.94 30.78 7.45
N GLU A 171 1.66 31.89 7.29
CA GLU A 171 1.39 33.13 8.00
C GLU A 171 0.88 34.19 7.02
N PRO A 172 -0.05 35.07 7.43
CA PRO A 172 -0.53 36.15 6.58
C PRO A 172 0.64 37.08 6.21
N GLY A 173 0.86 37.26 4.91
CA GLY A 173 1.79 38.22 4.36
C GLY A 173 1.15 39.59 4.16
N TYR A 174 1.94 40.54 3.65
CA TYR A 174 1.47 41.86 3.29
C TYR A 174 1.60 42.06 1.77
N VAL A 175 0.57 42.65 1.18
CA VAL A 175 0.59 43.08 -0.22
C VAL A 175 1.34 44.40 -0.32
N ALA A 176 2.31 44.49 -1.23
CA ALA A 176 2.98 45.72 -1.55
C ALA A 176 2.46 46.23 -2.91
N PRO A 177 2.06 47.52 -3.02
CA PRO A 177 1.75 48.12 -4.31
C PRO A 177 3.05 48.26 -5.10
N VAL A 178 3.06 47.73 -6.33
CA VAL A 178 4.19 47.81 -7.25
C VAL A 178 3.71 48.41 -8.56
N CYS A 179 4.50 49.37 -9.07
CA CYS A 179 4.24 49.97 -10.38
C CYS A 179 5.00 49.19 -11.47
N GLY A 180 4.41 49.12 -12.67
CA GLY A 180 5.08 48.51 -13.82
C GLY A 180 6.35 49.26 -14.24
N GLU A 181 7.10 48.69 -15.18
CA GLU A 181 8.33 49.31 -15.67
C GLU A 181 8.11 50.76 -16.14
N HIS A 182 9.00 51.65 -15.69
CA HIS A 182 8.99 53.09 -15.96
C HIS A 182 7.81 53.87 -15.32
N SER A 183 7.12 53.28 -14.36
CA SER A 183 6.12 53.97 -13.55
C SER A 183 6.61 54.18 -12.12
N GLN A 184 6.23 55.29 -11.50
CA GLN A 184 6.57 55.59 -10.10
C GLN A 184 5.31 55.59 -9.23
N LEU A 185 5.42 55.02 -8.02
CA LEU A 185 4.33 54.98 -7.06
C LEU A 185 4.20 56.34 -6.35
N THR A 186 3.01 56.90 -6.35
CA THR A 186 2.68 58.15 -5.66
C THR A 186 2.28 57.92 -4.20
N PRO A 187 2.31 58.97 -3.35
CA PRO A 187 1.76 58.90 -1.99
C PRO A 187 0.29 58.49 -1.92
N GLU A 188 -0.49 58.77 -2.99
CA GLU A 188 -1.90 58.42 -3.13
C GLU A 188 -2.13 56.97 -3.60
N ASN A 189 -1.08 56.15 -3.66
CA ASN A 189 -1.13 54.75 -4.09
C ASN A 189 -1.58 54.58 -5.55
N THR A 190 -1.16 55.50 -6.44
CA THR A 190 -1.34 55.41 -7.89
C THR A 190 0.02 55.31 -8.59
N CYS A 191 0.04 54.76 -9.79
CA CYS A 191 1.26 54.64 -10.59
C CYS A 191 1.26 55.70 -11.69
N LEU A 192 2.21 56.63 -11.61
CA LEU A 192 2.44 57.64 -12.64
C LEU A 192 3.41 57.10 -13.69
N LYS A 193 2.95 57.03 -14.94
CA LYS A 193 3.79 56.71 -16.10
C LYS A 193 3.91 57.92 -17.01
N THR A 194 5.12 58.23 -17.44
CA THR A 194 5.33 59.19 -18.53
C THR A 194 5.10 58.50 -19.86
N ALA A 195 4.15 59.01 -20.63
CA ALA A 195 3.82 58.50 -21.97
C ALA A 195 3.98 59.61 -23.02
N PRO A 196 4.17 59.25 -24.30
CA PRO A 196 4.15 60.22 -25.38
C PRO A 196 2.84 61.03 -25.36
N GLY A 197 2.99 62.35 -25.34
CA GLY A 197 1.93 63.33 -25.42
C GLY A 197 1.66 63.73 -26.86
N GLU A 198 0.46 64.23 -27.11
CA GLU A 198 0.09 64.72 -28.44
C GLU A 198 0.63 66.13 -28.67
N ILE A 199 1.13 66.36 -29.89
CA ILE A 199 1.57 67.68 -30.34
C ILE A 199 0.38 68.34 -31.05
N VAL A 200 0.00 69.53 -30.63
CA VAL A 200 -1.00 70.35 -31.31
C VAL A 200 -0.32 71.58 -31.90
N TYR A 201 -0.72 71.92 -33.12
CA TYR A 201 -0.25 73.12 -33.83
C TYR A 201 -1.36 74.17 -33.78
N GLU A 202 -1.15 75.20 -32.97
CA GLU A 202 -2.12 76.29 -32.75
C GLU A 202 -1.62 77.59 -33.40
N CYS A 203 -2.56 78.45 -33.78
CA CYS A 203 -2.21 79.79 -34.25
C CYS A 203 -1.91 80.71 -33.06
N PRO A 204 -0.90 81.59 -33.17
CA PRO A 204 -0.64 82.58 -32.13
C PRO A 204 -1.84 83.53 -31.98
N GLU A 205 -1.94 84.18 -30.82
CA GLU A 205 -3.04 85.09 -30.52
C GLU A 205 -3.24 86.13 -31.64
N GLY A 206 -4.48 86.28 -32.10
CA GLY A 206 -4.85 87.18 -33.20
C GLY A 206 -4.76 86.59 -34.61
N PHE A 207 -4.28 85.36 -34.79
CA PHE A 207 -4.29 84.66 -36.09
C PHE A 207 -5.35 83.55 -36.13
N GLN A 208 -5.96 83.35 -37.29
CA GLN A 208 -6.95 82.29 -37.53
C GLN A 208 -6.38 81.21 -38.45
N CYS A 209 -6.87 79.97 -38.28
CA CYS A 209 -6.43 78.87 -39.12
C CYS A 209 -7.15 78.86 -40.47
N VAL A 210 -6.39 78.97 -41.57
CA VAL A 210 -6.97 79.08 -42.93
C VAL A 210 -6.96 77.76 -43.68
N SER A 211 -5.99 76.89 -43.39
CA SER A 211 -5.96 75.54 -43.96
C SER A 211 -5.74 74.52 -42.86
N SER A 212 -6.78 73.74 -42.58
CA SER A 212 -6.67 72.50 -41.82
C SER A 212 -6.86 71.31 -42.75
N THR A 213 -6.01 70.30 -42.60
CA THR A 213 -6.23 69.01 -43.24
C THR A 213 -7.29 68.25 -42.45
N LYS A 214 -8.45 67.97 -43.07
CA LYS A 214 -9.60 67.28 -42.44
C LYS A 214 -9.25 65.98 -41.69
N LYS A 215 -8.11 65.35 -42.01
CA LYS A 215 -7.66 64.08 -41.39
C LYS A 215 -6.82 64.23 -40.12
N SER A 216 -6.21 65.39 -39.87
CA SER A 216 -5.25 65.52 -38.77
C SER A 216 -5.63 66.58 -37.75
N GLY A 217 -6.64 67.41 -38.02
CA GLY A 217 -7.07 68.48 -37.10
C GLY A 217 -6.04 69.61 -36.90
N PHE A 218 -4.81 69.46 -37.42
CA PHE A 218 -3.74 70.44 -37.27
C PHE A 218 -3.89 71.59 -38.25
N CYS A 219 -3.64 72.81 -37.75
CA CYS A 219 -3.49 73.96 -38.61
C CYS A 219 -2.17 73.87 -39.37
N LYS A 220 -2.18 74.18 -40.68
CA LYS A 220 -0.96 74.26 -41.49
C LYS A 220 -0.48 75.69 -41.67
N THR A 221 -1.41 76.64 -41.78
CA THR A 221 -1.09 78.05 -42.03
C THR A 221 -2.04 78.94 -41.24
N CYS A 222 -1.45 79.88 -40.50
CA CYS A 222 -2.15 80.88 -39.71
C CYS A 222 -2.16 82.22 -40.43
N GLN A 223 -3.31 82.86 -40.47
CA GLN A 223 -3.50 84.14 -41.15
C GLN A 223 -4.22 85.12 -40.22
N LYS A 224 -3.73 86.35 -40.19
CA LYS A 224 -4.44 87.48 -39.60
C LYS A 224 -4.94 88.34 -40.74
N LYS A 225 -6.25 88.57 -40.76
CA LYS A 225 -6.93 89.39 -41.77
C LYS A 225 -7.32 90.72 -41.14
N GLU A 226 -6.69 91.80 -41.58
CA GLU A 226 -7.05 93.16 -41.17
C GLU A 226 -7.85 93.83 -42.29
N MET A 227 -8.95 94.47 -41.91
CA MET A 227 -9.87 95.14 -42.84
C MET A 227 -9.76 96.65 -42.67
N ALA A 228 -9.68 97.36 -43.80
CA ALA A 228 -9.73 98.81 -43.87
C ALA A 228 -10.82 99.26 -44.84
N SER A 229 -11.32 100.48 -44.64
CA SER A 229 -12.28 101.10 -45.56
C SER A 229 -11.63 101.37 -46.92
N VAL A 230 -12.39 101.13 -47.98
CA VAL A 230 -11.98 101.45 -49.36
C VAL A 230 -12.19 102.94 -49.62
N SER A 231 -11.23 103.58 -50.29
CA SER A 231 -11.40 104.92 -50.82
C SER A 231 -11.69 104.79 -52.32
N CYS A 232 -12.93 105.10 -52.71
CA CYS A 232 -13.36 105.10 -54.10
C CYS A 232 -13.62 106.56 -54.47
N GLU A 233 -12.87 107.05 -55.45
CA GLU A 233 -13.05 108.40 -55.97
C GLU A 233 -13.37 108.31 -57.47
N CYS A 234 -14.26 109.17 -57.94
CA CYS A 234 -14.52 109.32 -59.36
C CYS A 234 -13.43 110.19 -60.00
N GLU A 235 -13.11 109.94 -61.28
CA GLU A 235 -12.20 110.78 -62.06
C GLU A 235 -12.58 112.27 -61.90
N ALA A 236 -11.60 113.17 -61.83
CA ALA A 236 -11.84 114.60 -61.59
C ALA A 236 -12.88 115.18 -62.57
N GLY A 237 -13.99 115.71 -62.04
CA GLY A 237 -15.11 116.23 -62.82
C GLY A 237 -16.28 115.25 -63.04
N ALA A 238 -16.17 114.00 -62.56
CA ALA A 238 -17.27 113.07 -62.49
C ALA A 238 -17.97 113.12 -61.11
N ILE A 239 -19.29 112.97 -61.11
CA ILE A 239 -20.13 112.89 -59.90
C ILE A 239 -20.43 111.41 -59.64
N GLU A 240 -20.30 111.01 -58.37
CA GLU A 240 -20.74 109.71 -57.89
C GLU A 240 -22.25 109.72 -57.61
N ASP A 241 -22.99 108.79 -58.23
CA ASP A 241 -24.40 108.52 -57.91
C ASP A 241 -24.64 107.00 -57.92
N ASP A 242 -25.15 106.46 -56.80
CA ASP A 242 -25.38 105.03 -56.56
C ASP A 242 -24.16 104.12 -56.83
N GLY A 243 -22.95 104.59 -56.47
CA GLY A 243 -21.69 103.84 -56.64
C GLY A 243 -21.19 103.76 -58.08
N LEU A 244 -21.70 104.62 -58.97
CA LEU A 244 -21.28 104.77 -60.34
C LEU A 244 -20.82 106.21 -60.61
N CYS A 245 -19.78 106.37 -61.42
CA CYS A 245 -19.22 107.66 -61.77
C CYS A 245 -19.74 108.13 -63.12
N TYR A 246 -20.34 109.31 -63.12
CA TYR A 246 -20.85 109.96 -64.32
C TYR A 246 -20.10 111.27 -64.57
N GLN A 247 -19.61 111.48 -65.78
CA GLN A 247 -19.14 112.81 -66.19
C GLN A 247 -20.29 113.82 -66.00
N LEU A 248 -20.01 115.01 -65.43
CA LEU A 248 -21.02 116.00 -65.07
C LEU A 248 -22.03 116.31 -66.19
N GLU A 249 -21.54 116.36 -67.43
CA GLU A 249 -22.32 116.62 -68.64
C GLU A 249 -23.29 115.46 -68.94
N VAL A 250 -22.81 114.22 -68.82
CA VAL A 250 -23.59 113.00 -69.04
C VAL A 250 -24.60 112.78 -67.91
N TYR A 251 -24.21 113.10 -66.67
CA TYR A 251 -25.06 112.96 -65.49
C TYR A 251 -26.34 113.79 -65.62
N LYS A 252 -26.23 115.06 -66.04
CA LYS A 252 -27.41 115.94 -66.23
C LYS A 252 -28.37 115.35 -67.27
N GLU A 253 -27.84 114.86 -68.40
CA GLU A 253 -28.68 114.25 -69.43
C GLU A 253 -29.37 112.95 -68.97
N CYS A 254 -28.67 112.10 -68.20
CA CYS A 254 -29.22 110.83 -67.72
C CYS A 254 -30.19 111.04 -66.53
N PHE A 255 -29.89 111.99 -65.63
CA PHE A 255 -30.72 112.32 -64.48
C PHE A 255 -32.05 112.98 -64.90
N ASP A 256 -32.02 113.93 -65.84
CA ASP A 256 -33.25 114.57 -66.35
C ASP A 256 -34.17 113.57 -67.08
N LYS A 257 -33.59 112.58 -67.76
CA LYS A 257 -34.35 111.48 -68.38
C LYS A 257 -34.93 110.51 -67.34
N ALA A 258 -34.19 110.21 -66.28
CA ALA A 258 -34.69 109.37 -65.18
C ALA A 258 -35.81 110.06 -64.38
N GLN A 259 -35.70 111.37 -64.14
CA GLN A 259 -36.72 112.20 -63.51
C GLN A 259 -38.00 112.29 -64.36
N LYS A 260 -37.89 112.51 -65.68
CA LYS A 260 -39.07 112.49 -66.60
C LYS A 260 -39.76 111.13 -66.67
N LYS A 261 -39.02 110.02 -66.51
CA LYS A 261 -39.63 108.67 -66.44
C LYS A 261 -40.34 108.41 -65.11
N LYS A 262 -39.88 109.01 -64.00
CA LYS A 262 -40.53 108.88 -62.68
C LYS A 262 -41.78 109.75 -62.52
N SER A 263 -41.93 110.86 -63.26
CA SER A 263 -43.11 111.74 -63.16
C SER A 263 -44.34 111.30 -63.95
N THR A 264 -44.26 110.24 -64.77
CA THR A 264 -45.41 109.68 -65.53
C THR A 264 -45.95 108.35 -64.99
N SER A 265 -45.52 107.94 -63.78
CA SER A 265 -45.88 106.65 -63.18
C SER A 265 -46.55 106.86 -61.81
N ALA A 266 -47.67 107.56 -61.80
CA ALA A 266 -48.54 107.67 -60.62
C ALA A 266 -50.01 107.55 -61.03
N TYR A 267 -50.42 106.41 -61.61
CA TYR A 267 -51.80 105.93 -61.58
C TYR A 267 -51.88 104.46 -62.07
N SER A 268 -52.65 103.64 -61.36
CA SER A 268 -52.92 102.19 -61.55
C SER A 268 -51.71 101.26 -61.32
N GLY A 269 -51.80 100.14 -60.60
CA GLY A 269 -52.95 99.27 -60.32
C GLY A 269 -52.57 97.88 -60.83
N GLU A 270 -52.39 96.95 -59.90
CA GLU A 270 -52.26 95.48 -59.96
C GLU A 270 -52.12 94.75 -61.32
N ASN A 271 -51.24 93.74 -61.27
CA ASN A 271 -51.14 92.53 -62.11
C ASN A 271 -50.36 92.55 -63.44
N GLU A 272 -49.81 91.35 -63.69
CA GLU A 272 -49.33 90.75 -64.94
C GLU A 272 -47.84 90.79 -65.33
N GLU A 273 -47.29 89.57 -65.30
CA GLU A 273 -46.58 88.85 -66.36
C GLU A 273 -45.36 89.48 -67.05
N GLN A 274 -44.25 88.76 -66.90
CA GLN A 274 -42.97 88.98 -67.56
C GLN A 274 -43.09 88.81 -69.08
N VAL A 275 -43.31 89.92 -69.79
CA VAL A 275 -43.06 90.04 -71.22
C VAL A 275 -41.59 90.43 -71.44
N VAL A 276 -40.85 89.54 -72.09
CA VAL A 276 -39.49 89.78 -72.61
C VAL A 276 -39.59 90.77 -73.77
N GLY A 277 -39.21 92.02 -73.50
CA GLY A 277 -39.06 93.07 -74.52
C GLY A 277 -37.58 93.39 -74.74
N ASP A 278 -37.10 93.12 -75.95
CA ASP A 278 -35.81 93.58 -76.47
C ASP A 278 -35.76 95.11 -76.53
N GLY A 279 -35.37 95.71 -75.40
CA GLY A 279 -35.09 97.13 -75.29
C GLY A 279 -33.74 97.45 -75.92
N LYS A 280 -33.77 98.07 -77.10
CA LYS A 280 -32.62 98.78 -77.68
C LYS A 280 -32.01 99.70 -76.61
N LYS A 281 -30.85 99.29 -76.08
CA LYS A 281 -30.07 100.07 -75.11
C LYS A 281 -29.67 101.40 -75.76
N ASP A 282 -30.21 102.49 -75.24
CA ASP A 282 -29.71 103.83 -75.51
C ASP A 282 -28.24 103.91 -75.06
N LYS A 283 -27.32 103.86 -76.03
CA LYS A 283 -25.85 103.87 -75.88
C LYS A 283 -25.27 105.17 -75.24
N LYS A 284 -26.05 105.99 -74.55
CA LYS A 284 -25.64 107.34 -74.10
C LYS A 284 -25.40 107.50 -72.60
N CYS A 285 -25.58 106.46 -71.78
CA CYS A 285 -25.30 106.50 -70.34
C CYS A 285 -24.35 105.36 -69.93
N GLU A 286 -23.15 105.30 -70.52
CA GLU A 286 -22.09 104.40 -70.04
C GLU A 286 -21.46 104.99 -68.77
N ALA A 287 -21.91 104.51 -67.61
CA ALA A 287 -21.29 104.85 -66.35
C ALA A 287 -19.96 104.09 -66.19
N LYS A 288 -18.91 104.78 -65.77
CA LYS A 288 -17.67 104.14 -65.36
C LYS A 288 -17.76 103.73 -63.89
N LYS A 289 -17.15 102.60 -63.53
CA LYS A 289 -16.98 102.23 -62.12
C LYS A 289 -15.93 103.16 -61.49
N PRO A 290 -16.13 103.59 -60.22
CA PRO A 290 -15.10 104.34 -59.51
C PRO A 290 -13.81 103.51 -59.42
N GLU A 291 -12.68 104.20 -59.54
CA GLU A 291 -11.38 103.58 -59.31
C GLU A 291 -11.16 103.53 -57.79
N CYS A 292 -11.39 102.35 -57.22
CA CYS A 292 -11.22 102.14 -55.80
C CYS A 292 -9.76 101.80 -55.50
N THR A 293 -9.14 102.59 -54.63
CA THR A 293 -7.77 102.38 -54.18
C THR A 293 -7.72 102.04 -52.69
N CYS A 294 -6.68 101.28 -52.33
CA CYS A 294 -6.42 100.91 -50.95
C CYS A 294 -5.16 101.61 -50.45
N LYS A 295 -5.11 101.84 -49.13
CA LYS A 295 -3.89 102.32 -48.47
C LYS A 295 -2.72 101.36 -48.74
N ALA A 296 -1.50 101.90 -48.84
CA ALA A 296 -0.29 101.10 -49.05
C ALA A 296 -0.22 99.90 -48.08
N GLY A 297 -0.01 98.70 -48.64
CA GLY A 297 0.02 97.44 -47.91
C GLY A 297 -1.32 96.70 -47.81
N PHE A 298 -2.41 97.26 -48.35
CA PHE A 298 -3.70 96.59 -48.49
C PHE A 298 -4.00 96.32 -49.97
N HIS A 299 -4.64 95.19 -50.26
CA HIS A 299 -5.17 94.89 -51.59
C HIS A 299 -6.70 94.92 -51.58
N LEU A 300 -7.30 95.23 -52.72
CA LEU A 300 -8.74 95.31 -52.86
C LEU A 300 -9.32 93.90 -53.09
N GLU A 301 -10.18 93.43 -52.19
CA GLU A 301 -10.93 92.19 -52.37
C GLU A 301 -12.43 92.52 -52.49
N CYS A 302 -13.03 92.19 -53.64
CA CYS A 302 -14.44 92.46 -53.91
C CYS A 302 -15.24 91.15 -53.94
N LYS A 303 -16.24 91.03 -53.06
CA LYS A 303 -17.23 89.94 -53.08
C LYS A 303 -18.56 90.50 -53.55
N GLY A 304 -18.82 90.41 -54.85
CA GLY A 304 -19.99 91.02 -55.47
C GLY A 304 -19.87 92.54 -55.57
N LYS A 305 -20.80 93.28 -54.96
CA LYS A 305 -20.80 94.76 -54.94
C LYS A 305 -20.03 95.36 -53.77
N GLN A 306 -19.64 94.56 -52.78
CA GLN A 306 -18.90 95.04 -51.61
C GLN A 306 -17.41 94.79 -51.83
N CYS A 307 -16.64 95.88 -51.89
CA CYS A 307 -15.19 95.82 -51.90
C CYS A 307 -14.66 96.22 -50.52
N GLN A 308 -13.61 95.53 -50.07
CA GLN A 308 -12.91 95.84 -48.83
C GLN A 308 -11.40 95.85 -49.09
N CYS A 309 -10.68 96.75 -48.42
CA CYS A 309 -9.23 96.73 -48.43
C CYS A 309 -8.78 95.73 -47.37
N VAL A 310 -8.10 94.67 -47.81
CA VAL A 310 -7.66 93.58 -46.96
C VAL A 310 -6.14 93.56 -46.91
N ARG A 311 -5.61 93.40 -45.70
CA ARG A 311 -4.21 93.04 -45.48
C ARG A 311 -4.16 91.67 -44.82
N GLU A 312 -3.35 90.79 -45.41
CA GLU A 312 -3.19 89.43 -44.93
C GLU A 312 -1.75 89.26 -44.45
N GLU A 313 -1.61 88.90 -43.18
CA GLU A 313 -0.33 88.55 -42.58
C GLU A 313 -0.33 87.05 -42.30
N PHE A 314 0.71 86.36 -42.76
CA PHE A 314 0.89 84.92 -42.55
C PHE A 314 1.96 84.68 -41.51
N THR A 315 1.71 83.72 -40.62
CA THR A 315 2.71 83.29 -39.63
C THR A 315 2.76 81.77 -39.54
N ALA A 316 3.89 81.26 -39.04
CA ALA A 316 4.05 79.85 -38.76
C ALA A 316 3.16 79.45 -37.57
N VAL A 317 2.67 78.21 -37.61
CA VAL A 317 1.96 77.61 -36.48
C VAL A 317 2.90 77.44 -35.29
N VAL A 318 2.38 77.63 -34.09
CA VAL A 318 3.14 77.41 -32.86
C VAL A 318 2.89 75.99 -32.38
N ARG A 319 3.96 75.28 -32.05
CA ARG A 319 3.90 73.95 -31.47
C ARG A 319 3.53 74.05 -29.99
N ARG A 320 2.50 73.31 -29.57
CA ARG A 320 2.08 73.19 -28.17
C ARG A 320 1.92 71.72 -27.79
N CYS A 321 2.38 71.34 -26.61
CA CYS A 321 2.16 70.00 -26.08
C CYS A 321 0.81 69.93 -25.35
N LEU A 322 0.02 68.90 -25.64
CA LEU A 322 -1.09 68.48 -24.77
C LEU A 322 -0.51 67.69 -23.59
N GLY A 323 0.05 68.42 -22.64
CA GLY A 323 0.86 67.90 -21.54
C GLY A 323 1.98 68.88 -21.22
N PHE A 324 3.20 68.37 -21.13
CA PHE A 324 4.40 69.18 -20.90
C PHE A 324 5.52 68.79 -21.87
N ASP A 325 6.47 69.70 -22.04
CA ASP A 325 7.72 69.45 -22.77
C ASP A 325 8.74 68.85 -21.80
N ASP A 326 9.40 67.76 -22.20
CA ASP A 326 10.43 67.09 -21.40
C ASP A 326 11.78 67.82 -21.40
N GLY A 327 11.88 68.99 -22.04
CA GLY A 327 13.10 69.77 -22.21
C GLY A 327 13.97 69.29 -23.37
N SER A 328 13.68 68.11 -23.92
CA SER A 328 14.30 67.60 -25.16
C SER A 328 13.46 67.92 -26.39
N GLY A 329 12.35 68.65 -26.21
CA GLY A 329 11.41 68.96 -27.26
C GLY A 329 10.48 67.79 -27.59
N ASN A 330 10.30 66.80 -26.71
CA ASN A 330 9.22 65.82 -26.86
C ASN A 330 8.02 66.22 -26.01
N CYS A 331 6.82 66.06 -26.58
CA CYS A 331 5.62 66.20 -25.78
C CYS A 331 5.38 64.92 -25.01
N VAL A 332 5.21 65.05 -23.70
CA VAL A 332 4.91 63.94 -22.81
C VAL A 332 3.69 64.29 -21.96
N ARG A 333 2.99 63.25 -21.52
CA ARG A 333 1.88 63.37 -20.57
C ARG A 333 2.06 62.34 -19.46
N GLN A 334 1.62 62.69 -18.27
CA GLN A 334 1.52 61.74 -17.17
C GLN A 334 0.20 60.99 -17.30
N ILE A 335 0.27 59.67 -17.18
CA ILE A 335 -0.89 58.80 -17.13
C ILE A 335 -0.89 58.15 -15.76
N GLU A 336 -1.99 58.33 -15.03
CA GLU A 336 -2.25 57.61 -13.79
C GLU A 336 -2.81 56.23 -14.12
N THR A 337 -2.24 55.22 -13.47
CA THR A 337 -2.66 53.82 -13.59
C THR A 337 -2.80 53.21 -12.20
N ALA A 338 -3.67 52.22 -12.06
CA ALA A 338 -3.78 51.49 -10.80
C ALA A 338 -2.50 50.68 -10.53
N PRO A 339 -2.02 50.61 -9.27
CA PRO A 339 -0.89 49.77 -8.92
C PRO A 339 -1.24 48.29 -9.08
N ILE A 340 -0.22 47.48 -9.33
CA ILE A 340 -0.34 46.03 -9.31
C ILE A 340 0.10 45.58 -7.92
N TYR A 341 -0.72 44.80 -7.24
CA TYR A 341 -0.37 44.28 -5.93
C TYR A 341 0.49 43.02 -6.10
N GLN A 342 1.70 43.07 -5.54
CA GLN A 342 2.62 41.94 -5.52
C GLN A 342 2.98 41.59 -4.07
N CYS A 343 3.33 40.32 -3.85
CA CYS A 343 3.79 39.88 -2.55
C CYS A 343 5.22 40.35 -2.32
N GLY A 344 5.53 40.75 -1.08
CA GLY A 344 6.87 41.17 -0.70
C GLY A 344 7.92 40.05 -0.86
N GLU A 345 9.20 40.40 -0.77
CA GLU A 345 10.29 39.41 -0.85
C GLU A 345 10.08 38.28 0.18
N GLY A 346 10.19 37.03 -0.28
CA GLY A 346 10.00 35.83 0.54
C GLY A 346 8.54 35.41 0.77
N GLN A 347 7.56 36.09 0.18
CA GLN A 347 6.14 35.73 0.25
C GLN A 347 5.68 35.04 -1.03
N GLU A 348 4.77 34.08 -0.90
CA GLU A 348 4.12 33.39 -2.02
C GLU A 348 2.70 33.91 -2.23
N CYS A 349 2.26 33.97 -3.49
CA CYS A 349 0.90 34.32 -3.86
C CYS A 349 -0.01 33.09 -3.84
N GLU A 350 -0.92 33.00 -2.87
CA GLU A 350 -1.97 31.98 -2.86
C GLU A 350 -3.21 32.54 -3.57
N SER A 351 -3.52 32.01 -4.76
CA SER A 351 -4.70 32.44 -5.53
C SER A 351 -5.97 31.97 -4.82
N ILE A 352 -6.79 32.90 -4.33
CA ILE A 352 -8.03 32.54 -3.61
C ILE A 352 -9.14 32.16 -4.58
N ASP A 353 -9.18 32.77 -5.79
CA ASP A 353 -10.32 32.63 -6.71
C ASP A 353 -9.94 32.87 -8.19
N LYS A 354 -10.86 32.56 -9.11
CA LYS A 354 -10.77 32.85 -10.57
C LYS A 354 -10.58 34.33 -10.93
N LYS A 355 -10.57 35.24 -9.95
CA LYS A 355 -10.48 36.70 -10.13
C LYS A 355 -9.06 37.25 -10.07
N ASN A 356 -8.03 36.40 -10.01
CA ASN A 356 -6.62 36.80 -9.86
C ASN A 356 -6.35 37.66 -8.60
N GLU A 357 -7.17 37.51 -7.56
CA GLU A 357 -6.89 38.12 -6.25
C GLU A 357 -5.83 37.28 -5.52
N CYS A 358 -4.71 37.93 -5.23
CA CYS A 358 -3.55 37.31 -4.62
C CYS A 358 -3.57 37.51 -3.11
N LYS A 359 -3.59 36.42 -2.33
CA LYS A 359 -3.32 36.49 -0.88
C LYS A 359 -1.88 36.11 -0.62
N CYS A 360 -1.10 37.12 -0.23
CA CYS A 360 0.29 36.92 0.10
C CYS A 360 0.42 36.17 1.42
N VAL A 361 1.26 35.15 1.44
CA VAL A 361 1.52 34.34 2.61
C VAL A 361 3.01 34.05 2.75
N PHE A 362 3.50 34.04 3.99
CA PHE A 362 4.80 33.49 4.32
C PHE A 362 4.64 31.99 4.59
N LYS A 363 5.30 31.15 3.79
CA LYS A 363 5.35 29.71 4.04
C LYS A 363 6.68 29.34 4.65
N SER A 364 6.64 28.91 5.91
CA SER A 364 7.80 28.32 6.58
C SER A 364 7.73 26.79 6.45
N ARG A 365 8.82 26.17 5.98
CA ARG A 365 8.92 24.72 5.81
C ARG A 365 9.84 24.13 6.86
N LYS A 366 9.44 23.02 7.46
CA LYS A 366 10.24 22.18 8.36
C LYS A 366 10.15 20.73 7.92
N HIS A 367 11.19 19.96 8.22
CA HIS A 367 11.12 18.51 8.07
C HIS A 367 10.06 17.94 9.01
N SER A 368 9.26 17.00 8.50
CA SER A 368 8.40 16.17 9.33
C SER A 368 9.25 15.18 10.11
N THR A 369 8.78 14.84 11.30
CA THR A 369 9.30 13.68 12.04
C THR A 369 8.47 12.46 11.64
N VAL A 370 9.16 11.42 11.20
CA VAL A 370 8.52 10.12 10.94
C VAL A 370 8.31 9.45 12.28
N ASP A 371 7.07 9.11 12.57
CA ASP A 371 6.68 8.33 13.73
C ASP A 371 6.11 6.98 13.27
N CYS A 372 6.55 5.91 13.93
CA CYS A 372 6.06 4.55 13.72
C CYS A 372 5.21 4.07 14.91
N GLY A 373 4.95 4.90 15.92
CA GLY A 373 4.27 4.48 17.14
C GLY A 373 5.02 3.35 17.85
N GLU A 374 4.37 2.18 18.01
CA GLU A 374 4.99 0.99 18.59
C GLU A 374 5.88 0.19 17.62
N GLY A 375 5.93 0.60 16.34
CA GLY A 375 6.73 -0.06 15.32
C GLY A 375 8.18 0.43 15.25
N VAL A 376 8.96 -0.22 14.38
CA VAL A 376 10.35 0.15 14.06
C VAL A 376 10.44 0.68 12.62
N LEU A 377 11.23 1.73 12.43
CA LEU A 377 11.51 2.29 11.10
C LEU A 377 12.67 1.51 10.46
N ILE A 378 12.42 0.88 9.31
CA ILE A 378 13.45 0.20 8.51
C ILE A 378 13.41 0.79 7.10
N GLY A 379 14.42 1.60 6.77
CA GLY A 379 14.40 2.42 5.55
C GLY A 379 13.37 3.55 5.67
N ASN A 380 12.38 3.56 4.76
CA ASN A 380 11.32 4.57 4.74
C ASN A 380 9.96 4.01 5.19
N ASP A 381 9.94 2.79 5.71
CA ASP A 381 8.72 2.06 6.07
C ASP A 381 8.72 1.69 7.54
N CYS A 382 7.53 1.75 8.16
CA CYS A 382 7.33 1.28 9.52
C CYS A 382 6.93 -0.21 9.51
N PHE A 383 7.45 -0.95 10.48
CA PHE A 383 7.15 -2.36 10.66
C PHE A 383 6.75 -2.63 12.11
N SER A 384 5.67 -3.39 12.30
CA SER A 384 5.35 -3.96 13.61
C SER A 384 5.99 -5.33 13.70
N VAL A 385 6.55 -5.64 14.87
CA VAL A 385 7.21 -6.92 15.15
C VAL A 385 6.23 -7.79 15.93
N GLY A 386 5.57 -8.71 15.22
CA GLY A 386 4.76 -9.75 15.86
C GLY A 386 5.63 -10.93 16.27
N HIS A 387 5.46 -11.41 17.50
CA HIS A 387 6.05 -12.67 17.95
C HIS A 387 5.03 -13.79 17.81
N THR A 388 5.45 -14.94 17.27
CA THR A 388 4.62 -16.13 17.13
C THR A 388 5.43 -17.33 17.61
N PRO A 389 4.84 -18.24 18.42
CA PRO A 389 5.54 -19.43 18.85
C PRO A 389 5.85 -20.34 17.65
N GLN A 390 6.96 -21.07 17.74
CA GLN A 390 7.30 -22.11 16.77
C GLN A 390 6.21 -23.19 16.74
N THR A 391 5.95 -23.70 15.54
CA THR A 391 5.03 -24.82 15.34
C THR A 391 5.79 -26.14 15.42
N GLN A 392 5.28 -27.08 16.21
CA GLN A 392 5.85 -28.42 16.38
C GLN A 392 5.47 -29.31 15.19
N HIS A 393 6.45 -29.90 14.52
CA HIS A 393 6.26 -30.79 13.39
C HIS A 393 6.91 -32.15 13.65
N CYS A 394 6.21 -33.22 13.27
CA CYS A 394 6.73 -34.57 13.28
C CYS A 394 6.82 -35.14 11.85
N PRO A 395 7.75 -36.06 11.58
CA PRO A 395 7.76 -36.81 10.32
C PRO A 395 6.45 -37.59 10.12
N ASP A 396 6.10 -37.85 8.86
CA ASP A 396 4.88 -38.59 8.53
C ASP A 396 4.78 -39.92 9.28
N GLY A 397 3.62 -40.13 9.92
CA GLY A 397 3.31 -41.33 10.70
C GLY A 397 3.82 -41.31 12.14
N PHE A 398 4.36 -40.19 12.63
CA PHE A 398 4.63 -39.95 14.05
C PHE A 398 3.61 -38.96 14.63
N ASP A 399 3.18 -39.21 15.86
CA ASP A 399 2.29 -38.33 16.62
C ASP A 399 3.10 -37.55 17.67
N ILE A 400 2.72 -36.29 17.93
CA ILE A 400 3.33 -35.49 18.99
C ILE A 400 2.79 -35.96 20.34
N VAL A 401 3.68 -36.41 21.22
CA VAL A 401 3.36 -36.80 22.60
C VAL A 401 4.16 -35.93 23.55
N CYS A 402 3.47 -35.08 24.31
CA CYS A 402 4.08 -34.22 25.32
C CYS A 402 3.88 -34.81 26.72
N ARG A 403 4.97 -35.05 27.43
CA ARG A 403 4.97 -35.48 28.84
C ARG A 403 5.65 -34.39 29.66
N ALA A 404 4.86 -33.71 30.50
CA ALA A 404 5.27 -32.49 31.21
C ALA A 404 5.71 -31.36 30.23
N SER A 405 6.98 -30.98 30.22
CA SER A 405 7.55 -29.93 29.36
C SER A 405 8.28 -30.45 28.13
N GLU A 406 8.41 -31.76 27.98
CA GLU A 406 9.15 -32.38 26.87
C GLU A 406 8.16 -33.02 25.89
N CYS A 407 8.23 -32.57 24.63
CA CYS A 407 7.47 -33.14 23.54
C CYS A 407 8.40 -33.99 22.66
N GLN A 408 7.93 -35.18 22.29
CA GLN A 408 8.64 -36.07 21.36
C GLN A 408 7.65 -36.58 20.30
N CYS A 409 8.18 -36.88 19.12
CA CYS A 409 7.44 -37.57 18.08
C CYS A 409 7.47 -39.06 18.37
N GLU A 410 6.32 -39.68 18.66
CA GLU A 410 6.21 -41.12 18.94
C GLU A 410 5.46 -41.83 17.80
N ARG A 411 5.96 -42.98 17.37
CA ARG A 411 5.24 -43.91 16.49
C ARG A 411 5.17 -45.28 17.13
N ASN A 412 3.96 -45.80 17.28
CA ASN A 412 3.73 -47.10 17.90
C ASN A 412 3.59 -48.18 16.82
N LEU A 413 4.57 -49.09 16.79
CA LEU A 413 4.55 -50.27 15.93
C LEU A 413 4.03 -51.47 16.72
N PHE A 414 3.02 -52.16 16.17
CA PHE A 414 2.36 -53.27 16.84
C PHE A 414 2.67 -54.60 16.15
N THR A 415 3.06 -55.60 16.93
CA THR A 415 3.29 -56.97 16.47
C THR A 415 2.68 -58.01 17.42
N HIS A 416 2.66 -59.26 16.98
CA HIS A 416 2.18 -60.40 17.76
C HIS A 416 3.30 -60.96 18.63
N ARG A 417 2.93 -61.63 19.74
CA ARG A 417 3.92 -62.37 20.53
C ARG A 417 4.44 -63.54 19.72
N THR A 418 5.71 -63.83 19.86
CA THR A 418 6.32 -65.02 19.26
C THR A 418 6.39 -66.13 20.30
N MET A 419 6.04 -67.34 19.90
CA MET A 419 6.19 -68.51 20.76
C MET A 419 7.68 -68.83 20.86
N THR A 420 8.20 -68.83 22.09
CA THR A 420 9.59 -69.22 22.37
C THR A 420 9.60 -70.49 23.21
N CYS A 421 10.22 -71.53 22.68
CA CYS A 421 10.41 -72.81 23.34
C CYS A 421 11.73 -72.80 24.13
N THR A 422 11.81 -73.56 25.24
CA THR A 422 13.05 -73.68 26.01
C THR A 422 14.13 -74.35 25.15
N LYS A 423 15.42 -74.10 25.43
CA LYS A 423 16.57 -74.55 24.60
C LYS A 423 16.59 -76.05 24.25
N HIS A 424 15.86 -76.89 24.99
CA HIS A 424 15.77 -78.34 24.78
C HIS A 424 14.49 -78.80 24.07
N SER A 425 13.60 -77.88 23.70
CA SER A 425 12.31 -78.17 23.06
C SER A 425 12.28 -77.61 21.64
N ALA A 426 11.67 -78.37 20.72
CA ALA A 426 11.49 -77.96 19.34
C ALA A 426 10.05 -77.43 19.15
N ALA A 427 9.92 -76.29 18.45
CA ALA A 427 8.62 -75.78 18.03
C ALA A 427 8.13 -76.60 16.82
N LYS A 428 6.97 -77.25 16.93
CA LYS A 428 6.38 -77.99 15.82
C LYS A 428 4.86 -77.82 15.84
N LEU A 429 4.29 -77.19 14.79
CA LEU A 429 2.84 -76.95 14.64
C LEU A 429 2.23 -76.29 15.88
N ASP A 430 2.66 -75.06 16.18
CA ASP A 430 2.10 -74.20 17.24
C ASP A 430 2.22 -74.71 18.69
N GLU A 431 2.99 -75.77 18.95
CA GLU A 431 3.27 -76.23 20.31
C GLU A 431 4.76 -76.43 20.58
N CYS A 432 5.18 -76.16 21.83
CA CYS A 432 6.51 -76.51 22.32
C CYS A 432 6.50 -77.93 22.89
N ALA A 433 7.34 -78.81 22.33
CA ALA A 433 7.49 -80.16 22.84
C ALA A 433 8.96 -80.57 22.99
N THR A 434 9.25 -81.34 24.05
CA THR A 434 10.50 -82.09 24.17
C THR A 434 10.28 -83.51 23.67
N PHE A 435 11.32 -84.08 23.07
CA PHE A 435 11.32 -85.46 22.60
C PHE A 435 12.35 -86.25 23.41
N SER A 436 11.92 -87.27 24.13
CA SER A 436 12.79 -88.23 24.81
C SER A 436 12.58 -89.63 24.25
N ASP A 437 13.54 -90.52 24.47
CA ASP A 437 13.36 -91.93 24.11
C ASP A 437 12.35 -92.59 25.07
N PRO A 438 11.53 -93.53 24.59
CA PRO A 438 10.53 -94.20 25.42
C PRO A 438 11.18 -95.15 26.40
N GLU A 439 10.56 -95.26 27.57
CA GLU A 439 10.87 -96.34 28.49
C GLU A 439 10.09 -97.59 28.08
N PHE A 440 10.59 -98.75 28.48
CA PHE A 440 10.03 -100.03 28.07
C PHE A 440 9.48 -100.73 29.31
N ALA A 441 8.16 -100.94 29.34
CA ALA A 441 7.50 -101.66 30.42
C ALA A 441 6.91 -102.96 29.91
N CYS A 442 6.82 -103.91 30.83
CA CYS A 442 6.17 -105.19 30.60
C CYS A 442 4.75 -105.12 31.14
N LYS A 443 3.75 -105.49 30.32
CA LYS A 443 2.36 -105.66 30.78
C LYS A 443 2.27 -106.68 31.92
N GLU A 444 3.08 -107.74 31.82
CA GLU A 444 3.25 -108.75 32.86
C GLU A 444 4.74 -109.11 32.98
N GLY A 445 5.22 -109.23 34.22
CA GLY A 445 6.61 -109.60 34.51
C GLY A 445 7.56 -108.39 34.64
N GLN A 446 8.86 -108.69 34.66
CA GLN A 446 9.94 -107.72 34.78
C GLN A 446 10.75 -107.66 33.49
N LEU A 447 11.31 -106.49 33.18
CA LEU A 447 12.19 -106.30 32.03
C LEU A 447 13.58 -106.84 32.37
N VAL A 448 14.01 -107.91 31.69
CA VAL A 448 15.35 -108.50 31.82
C VAL A 448 15.91 -108.66 30.41
N ASP A 449 17.06 -108.04 30.12
CA ASP A 449 17.73 -108.09 28.81
C ASP A 449 16.81 -107.71 27.63
N GLN A 450 16.06 -106.61 27.75
CA GLN A 450 15.09 -106.11 26.74
C GLN A 450 13.92 -107.07 26.44
N LYS A 451 13.68 -108.07 27.30
CA LYS A 451 12.60 -109.04 27.19
C LYS A 451 11.74 -109.02 28.45
N CYS A 452 10.43 -109.18 28.30
CA CYS A 452 9.55 -109.32 29.44
C CYS A 452 9.56 -110.75 29.93
N VAL A 453 10.01 -110.94 31.17
CA VAL A 453 10.05 -112.25 31.81
C VAL A 453 9.23 -112.23 33.09
N ARG A 454 8.35 -113.23 33.21
CA ARG A 454 7.64 -113.51 34.44
C ARG A 454 8.54 -114.40 35.28
N LEU A 455 8.91 -113.91 36.44
CA LEU A 455 9.72 -114.67 37.40
C LEU A 455 8.77 -115.46 38.28
N SER A 456 8.81 -116.77 38.11
CA SER A 456 8.11 -117.71 38.99
C SER A 456 9.13 -118.19 40.02
N TYR A 457 8.86 -117.93 41.29
CA TYR A 457 9.70 -118.39 42.40
C TYR A 457 9.14 -119.70 42.94
N THR A 458 10.03 -120.66 43.18
CA THR A 458 9.68 -121.87 43.92
C THR A 458 10.70 -122.10 45.03
N VAL A 459 10.26 -122.77 46.08
CA VAL A 459 11.10 -123.11 47.23
C VAL A 459 11.98 -124.30 46.83
N GLU A 460 13.24 -124.27 47.25
CA GLU A 460 14.17 -125.39 47.08
C GLU A 460 13.59 -126.66 47.75
N LEU A 461 13.51 -127.77 47.01
CA LEU A 461 13.21 -129.08 47.58
C LEU A 461 14.53 -129.65 48.10
N CYS A 462 14.69 -129.61 49.41
CA CYS A 462 15.81 -130.21 50.11
C CYS A 462 15.38 -131.59 50.61
N ASP A 463 15.92 -132.67 50.03
CA ASP A 463 15.76 -134.00 50.60
C ASP A 463 16.51 -134.03 51.95
N ALA A 464 15.77 -134.34 53.02
CA ALA A 464 16.23 -134.29 54.41
C ALA A 464 17.16 -135.44 54.78
#